data_AF-A0A7C5HTG5-F1
#
_entry.id   AF-A0A7C5HTG5-F1
#
_cell.length_a   1.000
_cell.length_b   1.000
_cell.length_c   1.000
_cell.angle_alpha   90.00
_cell.angle_beta   90.00
_cell.angle_gamma   90.00
#
_symmetry.space_group_name_H-M   'P 1'
#
loop_
_entity.id
_entity.type
_entity.pdbx_description
1 polymer ?
#
loop_
_entity_poly.entity_id
_entity_poly.type
_entity_poly.pdbx_seq_one_letter_code
_entity_poly.pdbx_strand_id
1 'polypeptide(L)'
;MRSDVVKRGVERAPHRSLFYALGCSASDWDKPFIGVINSYNRIVPGHMHLESVSRAVHEGIRAGGGVPFEVNTIAVCDGIAMNHPGMKYSLPSRELIADSAEIAAQAHAFDALVFICSCDKIVPGMLMAAVRMNVPAIFVAGGPMMAGHIWVDNEERTVDLSSLFEAVGKTVRGDMSEEQLEMITRAACPGCGSCSGMFTANTMNCMTEALGMALPGNGTIPGTKSERLDLAYRSGLQIMEVLRRDIRPRDIITRNSIENAFAVDMALGGSTNSVLHVTA
;
A
#
# COMPACT_ATOMS: atom_id res chain seq x y z
N MET A 1 -5.26 19.50 18.68
CA MET A 1 -4.71 18.63 17.61
C MET A 1 -3.33 18.15 18.03
N ARG A 2 -2.92 16.94 17.65
CA ARG A 2 -1.56 16.44 17.90
C ARG A 2 -0.52 17.35 17.24
N SER A 3 -0.83 17.86 16.05
CA SER A 3 0.04 18.78 15.31
C SER A 3 0.19 20.17 15.95
N ASP A 4 -0.62 20.53 16.95
CA ASP A 4 -0.51 21.85 17.59
C ASP A 4 0.87 22.05 18.25
N VAL A 5 1.55 20.96 18.64
CA VAL A 5 2.90 21.01 19.23
C VAL A 5 3.97 21.57 18.27
N VAL A 6 3.71 21.57 16.97
CA VAL A 6 4.60 22.18 15.96
C VAL A 6 4.00 23.44 15.30
N LYS A 7 2.74 23.79 15.62
CA LYS A 7 2.01 24.92 15.01
C LYS A 7 1.76 26.09 15.96
N ARG A 8 1.50 25.85 17.25
CA ARG A 8 0.96 26.85 18.19
C ARG A 8 2.03 27.40 19.12
N GLY A 9 1.89 28.68 19.50
CA GLY A 9 2.84 29.35 20.39
C GLY A 9 3.92 30.15 19.65
N VAL A 10 4.44 31.18 20.30
CA VAL A 10 5.48 32.05 19.72
C VAL A 10 6.76 31.26 19.47
N GLU A 11 7.07 30.32 20.36
CA GLU A 11 8.21 29.40 20.29
C GLU A 11 8.21 28.49 19.06
N ARG A 12 7.05 28.30 18.41
CA ARG A 12 6.92 27.52 17.18
C ARG A 12 7.11 28.35 15.90
N ALA A 13 7.53 29.62 16.01
CA ALA A 13 7.85 30.44 14.83
C ALA A 13 8.89 29.78 13.89
N PRO A 14 9.98 29.15 14.37
CA PRO A 14 10.92 28.43 13.49
C PRO A 14 10.28 27.24 12.76
N HIS A 15 9.34 26.53 13.41
CA HIS A 15 8.65 25.41 12.79
C HIS A 15 7.70 25.91 11.70
N ARG A 16 6.92 26.95 12.00
CA ARG A 16 6.05 27.61 11.02
C ARG A 16 6.84 28.17 9.83
N SER A 17 8.05 28.71 10.02
CA SER A 17 8.87 29.15 8.88
C SER A 17 9.23 28.02 7.92
N LEU A 18 9.48 26.81 8.44
CA LEU A 18 9.71 25.64 7.59
C LEU A 18 8.42 25.22 6.88
N PHE A 19 7.27 25.23 7.57
CA PHE A 19 5.98 24.93 6.94
C PHE A 19 5.56 25.97 5.88
N TYR A 20 5.88 27.25 6.07
CA TYR A 20 5.70 28.27 5.02
C TYR A 20 6.54 27.95 3.78
N ALA A 21 7.78 27.46 3.95
CA ALA A 21 8.61 27.02 2.82
C ALA A 21 8.03 25.77 2.10
N LEU A 22 7.23 24.96 2.80
CA LEU A 22 6.46 23.85 2.22
C LEU A 22 5.12 24.30 1.59
N GLY A 23 4.83 25.60 1.56
CA GLY A 23 3.63 26.16 0.94
C GLY A 23 2.41 26.27 1.86
N CYS A 24 2.56 26.08 3.17
CA CYS A 24 1.48 26.39 4.12
C CYS A 24 1.19 27.89 4.15
N SER A 25 -0.03 28.24 4.48
CA SER A 25 -0.52 29.61 4.63
C SER A 25 -1.03 29.86 6.05
N ALA A 26 -1.36 31.12 6.37
CA ALA A 26 -1.99 31.47 7.63
C ALA A 26 -3.30 30.71 7.89
N SER A 27 -4.03 30.33 6.83
CA SER A 27 -5.30 29.60 6.92
C SER A 27 -5.15 28.13 7.31
N ASP A 28 -3.93 27.60 7.30
CA ASP A 28 -3.67 26.18 7.52
C ASP A 28 -3.39 25.83 8.99
N TRP A 29 -3.10 26.82 9.84
CA TRP A 29 -2.71 26.56 11.23
C TRP A 29 -3.82 25.96 12.09
N ASP A 30 -5.07 26.27 11.76
CA ASP A 30 -6.26 25.74 12.42
C ASP A 30 -6.73 24.39 11.83
N LYS A 31 -6.14 23.95 10.72
CA LYS A 31 -6.47 22.68 10.07
C LYS A 31 -5.63 21.53 10.61
N PRO A 32 -6.14 20.29 10.62
CA PRO A 32 -5.35 19.12 10.97
C PRO A 32 -4.31 18.82 9.89
N PHE A 33 -3.12 18.41 10.34
CA PHE A 33 -2.02 17.99 9.47
C PHE A 33 -2.07 16.48 9.29
N ILE A 34 -2.22 16.02 8.05
CA ILE A 34 -2.42 14.62 7.70
C ILE A 34 -1.15 14.07 7.05
N GLY A 35 -0.57 13.02 7.62
CA GLY A 35 0.58 12.35 7.02
C GLY A 35 0.12 11.38 5.94
N VAL A 36 0.69 11.46 4.74
CA VAL A 36 0.50 10.47 3.67
C VAL A 36 1.77 9.65 3.58
N ILE A 37 1.76 8.44 4.13
CA ILE A 37 2.90 7.53 4.14
C ILE A 37 2.87 6.70 2.86
N ASN A 38 3.71 7.05 1.88
CA ASN A 38 3.76 6.40 0.58
C ASN A 38 4.96 5.45 0.46
N SER A 39 4.83 4.46 -0.39
CA SER A 39 5.90 3.52 -0.75
C SER A 39 6.27 3.59 -2.24
N TYR A 40 5.91 4.69 -2.90
CA TYR A 40 6.20 4.96 -4.30
C TYR A 40 7.68 4.78 -4.64
N ASN A 41 7.93 4.07 -5.74
CA ASN A 41 9.22 3.97 -6.40
C ASN A 41 9.01 3.45 -7.83
N ARG A 42 10.06 3.51 -8.67
CA ARG A 42 9.99 3.13 -10.09
C ARG A 42 10.56 1.75 -10.42
N ILE A 43 11.01 0.99 -9.41
CA ILE A 43 11.58 -0.36 -9.61
C ILE A 43 10.56 -1.48 -9.30
N VAL A 44 9.58 -1.21 -8.45
CA VAL A 44 8.52 -2.16 -8.09
C VAL A 44 7.26 -1.84 -8.92
N PRO A 45 6.82 -2.73 -9.84
CA PRO A 45 5.64 -2.48 -10.70
C PRO A 45 4.35 -2.16 -9.93
N GLY A 46 4.20 -2.73 -8.72
CA GLY A 46 3.05 -2.44 -7.85
C GLY A 46 3.05 -1.06 -7.21
N HIS A 47 4.15 -0.32 -7.33
CA HIS A 47 4.36 0.96 -6.67
C HIS A 47 4.56 2.13 -7.64
N MET A 48 4.78 1.85 -8.93
CA MET A 48 5.13 2.88 -9.92
C MET A 48 4.04 3.90 -10.20
N HIS A 49 2.77 3.59 -9.91
CA HIS A 49 1.63 4.50 -10.10
C HIS A 49 1.15 5.16 -8.80
N LEU A 50 1.80 4.88 -7.66
CA LEU A 50 1.37 5.39 -6.36
C LEU A 50 1.51 6.91 -6.22
N GLU A 51 2.27 7.57 -7.10
CA GLU A 51 2.28 9.03 -7.21
C GLU A 51 0.89 9.57 -7.59
N SER A 52 0.20 8.92 -8.53
CA SER A 52 -1.17 9.31 -8.93
C SER A 52 -2.20 8.99 -7.84
N VAL A 53 -2.03 7.86 -7.15
CA VAL A 53 -2.85 7.49 -5.99
C VAL A 53 -2.66 8.51 -4.86
N SER A 54 -1.42 8.89 -4.56
CA SER A 54 -1.10 9.91 -3.56
C SER A 54 -1.73 11.25 -3.90
N ARG A 55 -1.64 11.69 -5.16
CA ARG A 55 -2.28 12.94 -5.59
C ARG A 55 -3.79 12.93 -5.33
N ALA A 56 -4.49 11.83 -5.66
CA ALA A 56 -5.92 11.70 -5.39
C ALA A 56 -6.23 11.72 -3.87
N VAL A 57 -5.42 11.05 -3.04
CA VAL A 57 -5.50 11.14 -1.57
C VAL A 57 -5.34 12.59 -1.09
N HIS A 58 -4.35 13.30 -1.61
CA HIS A 58 -4.07 14.70 -1.28
C HIS A 58 -5.23 15.64 -1.63
N GLU A 59 -5.90 15.39 -2.76
CA GLU A 59 -7.10 16.11 -3.17
C GLU A 59 -8.27 15.83 -2.22
N GLY A 60 -8.48 14.57 -1.85
CA GLY A 60 -9.51 14.17 -0.88
C GLY A 60 -9.31 14.81 0.49
N ILE A 61 -8.07 14.79 1.00
CA ILE A 61 -7.74 15.41 2.29
C ILE A 61 -8.02 16.91 2.27
N ARG A 62 -7.60 17.62 1.21
CA ARG A 62 -7.86 19.06 1.07
C ARG A 62 -9.34 19.37 0.99
N ALA A 63 -10.09 18.59 0.22
CA ALA A 63 -11.54 18.73 0.11
C ALA A 63 -12.23 18.52 1.47
N GLY A 64 -11.70 17.64 2.32
CA GLY A 64 -12.16 17.42 3.69
C GLY A 64 -11.61 18.41 4.72
N GLY A 65 -10.86 19.44 4.32
CA GLY A 65 -10.36 20.51 5.19
C GLY A 65 -9.05 20.21 5.94
N GLY A 66 -8.33 19.15 5.56
CA GLY A 66 -7.01 18.83 6.09
C GLY A 66 -5.85 19.39 5.26
N VAL A 67 -4.65 19.35 5.82
CA VAL A 67 -3.39 19.74 5.15
C VAL A 67 -2.51 18.50 5.04
N PRO A 68 -2.39 17.89 3.85
CA PRO A 68 -1.62 16.67 3.70
C PRO A 68 -0.15 16.95 3.44
N PHE A 69 0.70 16.10 4.03
CA PHE A 69 2.14 16.06 3.81
C PHE A 69 2.56 14.63 3.46
N GLU A 70 3.22 14.46 2.32
CA GLU A 70 3.72 13.16 1.88
C GLU A 70 5.11 12.88 2.45
N VAL A 71 5.31 11.65 2.92
CA VAL A 71 6.61 11.08 3.25
C VAL A 71 6.71 9.67 2.68
N ASN A 72 7.92 9.28 2.27
CA ASN A 72 8.13 7.97 1.65
C ASN A 72 8.88 7.00 2.57
N THR A 73 8.53 5.72 2.42
CA THR A 73 9.32 4.58 2.90
C THR A 73 9.80 3.73 1.73
N ILE A 74 10.72 2.80 1.98
CA ILE A 74 11.24 1.90 0.97
C ILE A 74 10.19 0.87 0.52
N ALA A 75 10.41 0.24 -0.62
CA ALA A 75 9.71 -0.99 -0.99
C ALA A 75 10.66 -1.93 -1.74
N VAL A 76 10.47 -3.23 -1.54
CA VAL A 76 11.20 -4.30 -2.22
C VAL A 76 10.21 -5.10 -3.07
N CYS A 77 10.60 -5.46 -4.29
CA CYS A 77 9.82 -6.36 -5.13
C CYS A 77 10.26 -7.81 -4.86
N ASP A 78 9.43 -8.58 -4.16
CA ASP A 78 9.70 -10.01 -3.91
C ASP A 78 9.88 -10.80 -5.21
N GLY A 79 9.11 -10.46 -6.26
CA GLY A 79 9.23 -11.11 -7.56
C GLY A 79 10.61 -10.92 -8.21
N ILE A 80 11.15 -9.70 -8.18
CA ILE A 80 12.50 -9.42 -8.71
C ILE A 80 13.57 -10.01 -7.81
N ALA A 81 13.40 -9.94 -6.49
CA ALA A 81 14.37 -10.44 -5.52
C ALA A 81 14.49 -11.98 -5.50
N MET A 82 13.56 -12.68 -6.15
CA MET A 82 13.44 -14.13 -6.11
C MET A 82 14.64 -14.82 -6.76
N ASN A 83 15.05 -15.94 -6.17
CA ASN A 83 16.10 -16.82 -6.70
C ASN A 83 17.51 -16.19 -6.82
N HIS A 84 17.84 -15.19 -6.00
CA HIS A 84 19.19 -14.67 -5.83
C HIS A 84 19.40 -14.12 -4.40
N PRO A 85 20.62 -13.68 -4.00
CA PRO A 85 20.88 -13.21 -2.63
C PRO A 85 20.00 -12.06 -2.13
N GLY A 86 19.32 -11.35 -3.03
CA GLY A 86 18.41 -10.24 -2.70
C GLY A 86 17.20 -10.69 -1.88
N MET A 87 16.72 -11.93 -2.04
CA MET A 87 15.59 -12.45 -1.27
C MET A 87 15.82 -12.41 0.25
N LYS A 88 17.08 -12.42 0.70
CA LYS A 88 17.44 -12.26 2.13
C LYS A 88 17.04 -10.89 2.71
N TYR A 89 16.74 -9.92 1.86
CA TYR A 89 16.33 -8.57 2.26
C TYR A 89 14.82 -8.33 2.19
N SER A 90 14.03 -9.30 1.69
CA SER A 90 12.57 -9.16 1.58
C SER A 90 11.90 -9.02 2.96
N LEU A 91 11.91 -10.07 3.79
CA LEU A 91 11.21 -10.03 5.08
C LEU A 91 11.74 -8.94 6.04
N PRO A 92 13.06 -8.71 6.19
CA PRO A 92 13.57 -7.61 7.00
C PRO A 92 13.08 -6.22 6.57
N SER A 93 12.71 -6.04 5.29
CA SER A 93 12.14 -4.77 4.83
C SER A 93 10.82 -4.43 5.54
N ARG A 94 10.04 -5.42 6.00
CA ARG A 94 8.80 -5.21 6.76
C ARG A 94 9.04 -4.36 8.02
N GLU A 95 10.08 -4.71 8.78
CA GLU A 95 10.45 -4.00 10.00
C GLU A 95 10.96 -2.60 9.70
N LEU A 96 11.83 -2.46 8.69
CA LEU A 96 12.35 -1.16 8.28
C LEU A 96 11.23 -0.23 7.78
N ILE A 97 10.23 -0.77 7.09
CA ILE A 97 9.05 -0.02 6.66
C ILE A 97 8.24 0.44 7.86
N ALA A 98 8.03 -0.45 8.84
CA ALA A 98 7.30 -0.12 10.06
C ALA A 98 7.99 1.00 10.84
N ASP A 99 9.29 0.83 11.09
CA ASP A 99 10.11 1.79 11.84
C ASP A 99 10.24 3.12 11.11
N SER A 100 10.43 3.11 9.79
CA SER A 100 10.51 4.33 8.97
C SER A 100 9.21 5.14 9.02
N ALA A 101 8.06 4.46 8.87
CA ALA A 101 6.76 5.11 8.97
C ALA A 101 6.51 5.67 10.38
N GLU A 102 6.87 4.92 11.42
CA GLU A 102 6.74 5.33 12.80
C GLU A 102 7.60 6.57 13.12
N ILE A 103 8.88 6.55 12.74
CA ILE A 103 9.79 7.68 12.93
C ILE A 103 9.24 8.93 12.24
N ALA A 104 8.86 8.82 10.96
CA ALA A 104 8.39 9.95 10.18
C ALA A 104 7.12 10.57 10.79
N ALA A 105 6.14 9.74 11.15
CA ALA A 105 4.88 10.23 11.69
C ALA A 105 4.99 10.78 13.12
N GLN A 106 5.78 10.14 13.98
CA GLN A 106 5.99 10.60 15.35
C GLN A 106 6.75 11.93 15.37
N ALA A 107 7.83 12.05 14.59
CA ALA A 107 8.67 13.24 14.54
C ALA A 107 7.93 14.49 14.03
N HIS A 108 6.99 14.33 13.10
CA HIS A 108 6.23 15.45 12.51
C HIS A 108 4.86 15.68 13.16
N ALA A 109 4.50 14.87 14.17
CA ALA A 109 3.29 15.02 14.97
C ALA A 109 1.99 15.13 14.14
N PHE A 110 1.84 14.34 13.08
CA PHE A 110 0.61 14.31 12.28
C PHE A 110 -0.61 13.93 13.12
N ASP A 111 -1.77 14.51 12.78
CA ASP A 111 -3.05 14.27 13.47
C ASP A 111 -3.70 12.95 13.05
N ALA A 112 -3.55 12.58 11.78
CA ALA A 112 -4.02 11.33 11.20
C ALA A 112 -3.10 10.89 10.06
N LEU A 113 -3.22 9.63 9.65
CA LEU A 113 -2.34 9.01 8.65
C LEU A 113 -3.14 8.33 7.54
N VAL A 114 -2.69 8.51 6.30
CA VAL A 114 -3.11 7.68 5.16
C VAL A 114 -1.90 6.85 4.72
N PHE A 115 -2.05 5.53 4.70
CA PHE A 115 -1.01 4.61 4.24
C PHE A 115 -1.28 4.19 2.80
N ILE A 116 -0.30 4.40 1.92
CA ILE A 116 -0.34 4.01 0.51
C ILE A 116 0.67 2.87 0.27
N CYS A 117 0.15 1.66 0.15
CA CYS A 117 0.93 0.42 0.01
C CYS A 117 0.42 -0.43 -1.17
N SER A 118 1.12 -1.51 -1.51
CA SER A 118 0.63 -2.45 -2.53
C SER A 118 1.29 -3.82 -2.40
N CYS A 119 2.61 -3.87 -2.43
CA CYS A 119 3.38 -5.11 -2.52
C CYS A 119 3.58 -5.81 -1.17
N ASP A 120 4.08 -7.05 -1.25
CA ASP A 120 4.07 -8.13 -0.27
C ASP A 120 4.35 -7.68 1.18
N LYS A 121 5.58 -7.27 1.50
CA LYS A 121 6.00 -6.91 2.87
C LYS A 121 5.63 -5.49 3.30
N ILE A 122 5.16 -4.66 2.36
CA ILE A 122 4.89 -3.25 2.61
C ILE A 122 3.57 -3.10 3.37
N VAL A 123 2.52 -3.80 2.93
CA VAL A 123 1.20 -3.77 3.58
C VAL A 123 1.29 -4.12 5.08
N PRO A 124 1.87 -5.27 5.49
CA PRO A 124 2.01 -5.60 6.91
C PRO A 124 2.96 -4.65 7.65
N GLY A 125 4.06 -4.18 7.04
CA GLY A 125 4.95 -3.22 7.69
C GLY A 125 4.24 -1.91 8.05
N MET A 126 3.41 -1.40 7.14
CA MET A 126 2.60 -0.21 7.40
C MET A 126 1.47 -0.46 8.42
N LEU A 127 0.83 -1.65 8.40
CA LEU A 127 -0.16 -2.04 9.43
C LEU A 127 0.47 -2.09 10.83
N MET A 128 1.66 -2.68 10.96
CA MET A 128 2.41 -2.70 12.21
C MET A 128 2.68 -1.27 12.71
N ALA A 129 3.14 -0.38 11.83
CA ALA A 129 3.35 1.03 12.18
C ALA A 129 2.06 1.71 12.67
N ALA A 130 0.95 1.51 11.97
CA ALA A 130 -0.35 2.08 12.36
C ALA A 130 -0.77 1.63 13.77
N VAL A 131 -0.65 0.33 14.09
CA VAL A 131 -0.98 -0.22 15.41
C VAL A 131 -0.02 0.27 16.50
N ARG A 132 1.29 0.33 16.22
CA ARG A 132 2.31 0.85 17.16
C ARG A 132 2.01 2.29 17.55
N MET A 133 1.79 3.16 16.57
CA MET A 133 1.53 4.58 16.80
C MET A 133 0.14 4.87 17.36
N ASN A 134 -0.86 4.08 16.97
CA ASN A 134 -2.27 4.22 17.35
C ASN A 134 -2.81 5.65 17.16
N VAL A 135 -2.47 6.27 16.04
CA VAL A 135 -2.99 7.54 15.54
C VAL A 135 -4.10 7.23 14.53
N PRO A 136 -5.20 8.00 14.44
CA PRO A 136 -6.25 7.78 13.44
C PRO A 136 -5.67 7.51 12.05
N ALA A 137 -6.06 6.39 11.42
CA ALA A 137 -5.41 5.94 10.20
C ALA A 137 -6.37 5.22 9.23
N ILE A 138 -6.05 5.30 7.95
CA ILE A 138 -6.71 4.53 6.88
C ILE A 138 -5.68 4.07 5.85
N PHE A 139 -5.99 2.97 5.17
CA PHE A 139 -5.16 2.37 4.14
C PHE A 139 -5.82 2.49 2.75
N VAL A 140 -4.98 2.71 1.74
CA VAL A 140 -5.36 2.57 0.33
C VAL A 140 -4.26 1.86 -0.44
N ALA A 141 -4.62 0.74 -1.07
CA ALA A 141 -3.71 -0.06 -1.86
C ALA A 141 -3.48 0.56 -3.25
N GLY A 142 -2.37 0.21 -3.91
CA GLY A 142 -2.17 0.44 -5.34
C GLY A 142 -3.08 -0.42 -6.22
N GLY A 143 -3.53 -1.57 -5.72
CA GLY A 143 -4.36 -2.53 -6.43
C GLY A 143 -3.57 -3.53 -7.29
N PRO A 144 -4.18 -4.69 -7.61
CA PRO A 144 -3.55 -5.71 -8.44
C PRO A 144 -3.36 -5.24 -9.88
N MET A 145 -2.34 -5.76 -10.55
CA MET A 145 -2.20 -5.63 -11.99
C MET A 145 -3.22 -6.53 -12.71
N MET A 146 -3.56 -6.17 -13.95
CA MET A 146 -4.31 -7.06 -14.82
C MET A 146 -3.46 -8.29 -15.19
N ALA A 147 -4.10 -9.42 -15.41
CA ALA A 147 -3.41 -10.58 -15.97
C ALA A 147 -3.00 -10.32 -17.43
N GLY A 148 -1.93 -10.99 -17.86
CA GLY A 148 -1.46 -10.99 -19.23
C GLY A 148 -2.26 -11.95 -20.11
N HIS A 149 -2.17 -11.76 -21.43
CA HIS A 149 -2.88 -12.57 -22.42
C HIS A 149 -1.96 -12.86 -23.61
N ILE A 150 -1.94 -14.11 -24.07
CA ILE A 150 -1.23 -14.56 -25.28
C ILE A 150 -2.15 -15.40 -26.16
N TRP A 151 -1.80 -15.54 -27.43
CA TRP A 151 -2.51 -16.40 -28.38
C TRP A 151 -1.66 -17.62 -28.71
N VAL A 152 -2.19 -18.82 -28.48
CA VAL A 152 -1.55 -20.10 -28.79
C VAL A 152 -2.58 -20.96 -29.54
N ASP A 153 -2.23 -21.44 -30.74
CA ASP A 153 -3.12 -22.25 -31.58
C ASP A 153 -4.51 -21.62 -31.84
N ASN A 154 -4.56 -20.30 -32.03
CA ASN A 154 -5.78 -19.48 -32.15
C ASN A 154 -6.69 -19.45 -30.89
N GLU A 155 -6.18 -19.88 -29.74
CA GLU A 155 -6.85 -19.76 -28.45
C GLU A 155 -6.16 -18.72 -27.58
N GLU A 156 -6.96 -17.86 -26.93
CA GLU A 156 -6.46 -16.92 -25.93
C GLU A 156 -6.13 -17.66 -24.64
N ARG A 157 -4.94 -17.43 -24.09
CA ARG A 157 -4.51 -17.96 -22.80
C ARG A 157 -4.10 -16.83 -21.88
N THR A 158 -4.65 -16.84 -20.66
CA THR A 158 -4.22 -15.96 -19.58
C THR A 158 -2.86 -16.40 -19.05
N VAL A 159 -1.97 -15.45 -18.86
CA VAL A 159 -0.62 -15.66 -18.31
C VAL A 159 -0.32 -14.64 -17.22
N ASP A 160 0.47 -15.06 -16.24
CA ASP A 160 0.88 -14.24 -15.11
C ASP A 160 2.29 -14.64 -14.64
N LEU A 161 2.74 -14.06 -13.52
CA LEU A 161 4.06 -14.35 -12.97
C LEU A 161 4.23 -15.84 -12.58
N SER A 162 3.18 -16.50 -12.07
CA SER A 162 3.21 -17.95 -11.80
C SER A 162 3.40 -18.76 -13.07
N SER A 163 2.71 -18.37 -14.15
CA SER A 163 2.83 -19.01 -15.46
C SER A 163 4.27 -19.00 -15.97
N LEU A 164 5.03 -17.94 -15.66
CA LEU A 164 6.44 -17.84 -16.02
C LEU A 164 7.33 -18.81 -15.24
N PHE A 165 7.09 -19.02 -13.95
CA PHE A 165 7.86 -20.00 -13.18
C PHE A 165 7.69 -21.42 -13.74
N GLU A 166 6.48 -21.78 -14.17
CA GLU A 166 6.24 -23.05 -14.85
C GLU A 166 6.86 -23.11 -16.25
N ALA A 167 6.79 -22.01 -17.01
CA ALA A 167 7.38 -21.91 -18.34
C ALA A 167 8.90 -22.12 -18.31
N VAL A 168 9.61 -21.53 -17.34
CA VAL A 168 11.05 -21.78 -17.12
C VAL A 168 11.33 -23.27 -16.94
N GLY A 169 10.53 -23.97 -16.13
CA GLY A 169 10.67 -25.41 -15.96
C GLY A 169 10.46 -26.21 -17.25
N LYS A 170 9.49 -25.84 -18.07
CA LYS A 170 9.24 -26.46 -19.38
C LYS A 170 10.39 -26.20 -20.36
N THR A 171 10.91 -24.98 -20.40
CA THR A 171 12.06 -24.63 -21.27
C THR A 171 13.30 -25.42 -20.91
N VAL A 172 13.63 -25.52 -19.61
CA VAL A 172 14.81 -26.29 -19.16
C VAL A 172 14.71 -27.78 -19.49
N ARG A 173 13.49 -28.35 -19.49
CA ARG A 173 13.27 -29.75 -19.90
C ARG A 173 13.24 -29.96 -21.42
N GLY A 174 13.25 -28.90 -22.22
CA GLY A 174 13.12 -28.95 -23.68
C GLY A 174 11.68 -29.06 -24.19
N ASP A 175 10.67 -28.88 -23.31
CA ASP A 175 9.24 -28.92 -23.67
C ASP A 175 8.74 -27.59 -24.29
N MET A 176 9.57 -26.53 -24.25
CA MET A 176 9.24 -25.18 -24.72
C MET A 176 10.51 -24.50 -25.23
N SER A 177 10.43 -23.74 -26.33
CA SER A 177 11.57 -22.98 -26.86
C SER A 177 11.83 -21.70 -26.05
N GLU A 178 13.04 -21.13 -26.17
CA GLU A 178 13.36 -19.84 -25.54
C GLU A 178 12.54 -18.69 -26.13
N GLU A 179 12.19 -18.75 -27.42
CA GLU A 179 11.32 -17.77 -28.07
C GLU A 179 9.89 -17.81 -27.52
N GLN A 180 9.37 -19.03 -27.26
CA GLN A 180 8.08 -19.20 -26.61
C GLN A 180 8.10 -18.68 -25.18
N LEU A 181 9.17 -18.94 -24.43
CA LEU A 181 9.36 -18.39 -23.09
C LEU A 181 9.37 -16.85 -23.11
N GLU A 182 10.14 -16.24 -24.02
CA GLU A 182 10.25 -14.79 -24.16
C GLU A 182 8.90 -14.14 -24.54
N MET A 183 8.09 -14.82 -25.37
CA MET A 183 6.74 -14.38 -25.69
C MET A 183 5.87 -14.28 -24.42
N ILE A 184 5.92 -15.30 -23.55
CA ILE A 184 5.20 -15.30 -22.26
C ILE A 184 5.76 -14.20 -21.35
N THR A 185 7.09 -14.04 -21.30
CA THR A 185 7.78 -13.03 -20.47
C THR A 185 7.28 -11.62 -20.74
N ARG A 186 7.10 -11.27 -22.01
CA ARG A 186 6.62 -9.94 -22.43
C ARG A 186 5.16 -9.68 -22.10
N ALA A 187 4.35 -10.73 -21.95
CA ALA A 187 2.91 -10.61 -21.77
C ALA A 187 2.45 -10.73 -20.31
N ALA A 188 3.17 -11.51 -19.48
CA ALA A 188 2.71 -11.92 -18.15
C ALA A 188 2.39 -10.78 -17.17
N CYS A 189 3.09 -9.65 -17.26
CA CYS A 189 2.91 -8.49 -16.37
C CYS A 189 2.64 -7.22 -17.20
N PRO A 190 1.40 -7.01 -17.68
CA PRO A 190 1.09 -6.01 -18.72
C PRO A 190 1.08 -4.56 -18.23
N GLY A 191 1.22 -4.30 -16.92
CA GLY A 191 1.13 -2.95 -16.38
C GLY A 191 1.40 -2.86 -14.88
N CYS A 192 1.04 -1.71 -14.29
CA CYS A 192 1.24 -1.45 -12.88
C CYS A 192 0.28 -2.25 -11.98
N GLY A 193 0.71 -2.48 -10.74
CA GLY A 193 -0.08 -3.17 -9.71
C GLY A 193 0.67 -4.31 -9.03
N SER A 194 0.14 -4.81 -7.91
CA SER A 194 0.63 -6.04 -7.28
C SER A 194 0.41 -7.24 -8.21
N CYS A 195 1.09 -8.36 -7.95
CA CYS A 195 0.89 -9.61 -8.70
C CYS A 195 -0.62 -9.94 -8.82
N SER A 196 -1.08 -10.43 -9.97
CA SER A 196 -2.52 -10.64 -10.25
C SER A 196 -3.15 -11.80 -9.46
N GLY A 197 -2.37 -12.80 -9.05
CA GLY A 197 -2.84 -13.94 -8.26
C GLY A 197 -3.01 -13.67 -6.75
N MET A 198 -3.61 -14.61 -6.02
CA MET A 198 -3.76 -14.56 -4.54
C MET A 198 -2.46 -14.87 -3.79
N PHE A 199 -1.41 -14.13 -4.12
CA PHE A 199 -0.16 -14.11 -3.35
C PHE A 199 -0.30 -13.18 -2.13
N THR A 200 0.77 -13.00 -1.37
CA THR A 200 0.73 -12.23 -0.11
C THR A 200 0.23 -10.80 -0.30
N ALA A 201 0.62 -10.11 -1.39
CA ALA A 201 0.17 -8.75 -1.65
C ALA A 201 -1.36 -8.64 -1.71
N ASN A 202 -2.02 -9.42 -2.56
CA ASN A 202 -3.48 -9.38 -2.68
C ASN A 202 -4.17 -9.94 -1.44
N THR A 203 -3.60 -11.00 -0.84
CA THR A 203 -4.06 -11.54 0.45
C THR A 203 -4.10 -10.44 1.52
N MET A 204 -2.99 -9.75 1.76
CA MET A 204 -2.90 -8.71 2.78
C MET A 204 -3.76 -7.49 2.45
N ASN A 205 -3.91 -7.11 1.18
CA ASN A 205 -4.80 -5.99 0.80
C ASN A 205 -6.29 -6.33 1.03
N CYS A 206 -6.72 -7.55 0.71
CA CYS A 206 -8.06 -8.05 1.04
C CYS A 206 -8.25 -8.18 2.57
N MET A 207 -7.25 -8.66 3.29
CA MET A 207 -7.30 -8.72 4.75
C MET A 207 -7.35 -7.34 5.39
N THR A 208 -6.66 -6.34 4.83
CA THR A 208 -6.72 -4.95 5.33
C THR A 208 -8.13 -4.38 5.22
N GLU A 209 -8.85 -4.71 4.14
CA GLU A 209 -10.27 -4.41 3.97
C GLU A 209 -11.13 -5.16 5.01
N ALA A 210 -10.92 -6.47 5.18
CA ALA A 210 -11.65 -7.29 6.13
C ALA A 210 -11.41 -6.92 7.61
N LEU A 211 -10.21 -6.42 7.94
CA LEU A 211 -9.88 -5.84 9.25
C LEU A 211 -10.68 -4.56 9.52
N GLY A 212 -11.15 -3.86 8.48
CA GLY A 212 -11.80 -2.56 8.57
C GLY A 212 -10.83 -1.37 8.48
N MET A 213 -9.57 -1.60 8.10
CA MET A 213 -8.54 -0.55 7.99
C MET A 213 -8.53 0.16 6.63
N ALA A 214 -9.23 -0.38 5.63
CA ALA A 214 -9.38 0.20 4.30
C ALA A 214 -10.85 0.21 3.86
N LEU A 215 -11.18 1.08 2.89
CA LEU A 215 -12.50 1.12 2.28
C LEU A 215 -12.76 -0.12 1.40
N PRO A 216 -14.03 -0.51 1.21
CA PRO A 216 -14.39 -1.60 0.29
C PRO A 216 -13.86 -1.40 -1.12
N GLY A 217 -13.33 -2.47 -1.72
CA GLY A 217 -12.66 -2.42 -3.03
C GLY A 217 -11.15 -2.21 -2.95
N ASN A 218 -10.60 -2.05 -1.75
CA ASN A 218 -9.16 -1.89 -1.53
C ASN A 218 -8.36 -3.07 -2.08
N GLY A 219 -8.80 -4.31 -1.81
CA GLY A 219 -8.13 -5.51 -2.26
C GLY A 219 -8.39 -5.90 -3.72
N THR A 220 -9.48 -5.38 -4.32
CA THR A 220 -10.04 -5.97 -5.54
C THR A 220 -10.01 -5.06 -6.77
N ILE A 221 -10.02 -3.73 -6.61
CA ILE A 221 -9.99 -2.80 -7.75
C ILE A 221 -8.60 -2.80 -8.40
N PRO A 222 -8.44 -3.16 -9.68
CA PRO A 222 -7.13 -3.17 -10.33
C PRO A 222 -6.46 -1.79 -10.37
N GLY A 223 -5.13 -1.75 -10.31
CA GLY A 223 -4.36 -0.51 -10.26
C GLY A 223 -4.47 0.37 -11.50
N THR A 224 -4.85 -0.22 -12.63
CA THR A 224 -5.05 0.46 -13.92
C THR A 224 -6.46 1.03 -14.11
N LYS A 225 -7.40 0.73 -13.20
CA LYS A 225 -8.79 1.17 -13.30
C LYS A 225 -8.99 2.55 -12.66
N SER A 226 -9.81 3.39 -13.28
CA SER A 226 -10.13 4.74 -12.78
C SER A 226 -10.69 4.75 -11.35
N GLU A 227 -11.42 3.69 -11.01
CA GLU A 227 -12.03 3.43 -9.71
C GLU A 227 -10.99 3.37 -8.59
N ARG A 228 -9.72 3.07 -8.91
CA ARG A 228 -8.61 3.12 -7.94
C ARG A 228 -8.33 4.55 -7.50
N LEU A 229 -8.41 5.53 -8.41
CA LEU A 229 -8.23 6.93 -8.08
C LEU A 229 -9.43 7.50 -7.32
N ASP A 230 -10.66 7.05 -7.67
CA ASP A 230 -11.86 7.37 -6.87
C ASP A 230 -11.73 6.85 -5.44
N LEU A 231 -11.32 5.59 -5.26
CA LEU A 231 -11.11 5.01 -3.93
C LEU A 231 -10.05 5.78 -3.13
N ALA A 232 -8.98 6.23 -3.79
CA ALA A 232 -7.92 7.03 -3.18
C ALA A 232 -8.42 8.40 -2.72
N TYR A 233 -9.16 9.11 -3.58
CA TYR A 233 -9.82 10.36 -3.23
C TYR A 233 -10.79 10.19 -2.04
N ARG A 234 -11.64 9.15 -2.09
CA ARG A 234 -12.56 8.82 -1.01
C ARG A 234 -11.85 8.45 0.29
N SER A 235 -10.70 7.80 0.22
CA SER A 235 -9.88 7.49 1.40
C SER A 235 -9.34 8.78 2.04
N GLY A 236 -8.94 9.76 1.21
CA GLY A 236 -8.54 11.09 1.67
C GLY A 236 -9.68 11.88 2.32
N LEU A 237 -10.92 11.70 1.87
CA LEU A 237 -12.10 12.25 2.56
C LEU A 237 -12.40 11.49 3.87
N GLN A 238 -12.33 10.15 3.82
CA GLN A 238 -12.69 9.29 4.95
C GLN A 238 -11.76 9.48 6.14
N ILE A 239 -10.45 9.73 5.93
CA ILE A 239 -9.52 9.96 7.04
C ILE A 239 -9.91 11.17 7.89
N MET A 240 -10.57 12.17 7.29
CA MET A 240 -11.07 13.34 8.02
C MET A 240 -12.19 12.98 8.98
N GLU A 241 -13.08 12.07 8.57
CA GLU A 241 -14.15 11.55 9.42
C GLU A 241 -13.61 10.60 10.51
N VAL A 242 -12.64 9.76 10.17
CA VAL A 242 -11.93 8.88 11.12
C VAL A 242 -11.24 9.72 12.20
N LEU A 243 -10.55 10.80 11.82
CA LEU A 243 -9.95 11.76 12.74
C LEU A 243 -10.99 12.49 13.60
N ARG A 244 -12.08 12.98 12.99
CA ARG A 244 -13.15 13.69 13.71
C ARG A 244 -13.78 12.82 14.81
N ARG A 245 -13.89 11.52 14.56
CA ARG A 245 -14.42 10.54 15.51
C ARG A 245 -13.36 9.94 16.44
N ASP A 246 -12.09 10.32 16.28
CA ASP A 246 -10.93 9.74 16.96
C ASP A 246 -10.92 8.20 16.93
N ILE A 247 -11.29 7.62 15.79
CA ILE A 247 -11.22 6.16 15.58
C ILE A 247 -9.77 5.80 15.29
N ARG A 248 -9.20 4.88 16.08
CA ARG A 248 -7.79 4.52 15.99
C ARG A 248 -7.61 3.06 15.56
N PRO A 249 -6.42 2.69 15.05
CA PRO A 249 -6.12 1.33 14.63
C PRO A 249 -6.45 0.26 15.67
N ARG A 250 -6.20 0.51 16.97
CA ARG A 250 -6.51 -0.46 18.04
C ARG A 250 -8.00 -0.58 18.39
N ASP A 251 -8.83 0.38 17.97
CA ASP A 251 -10.28 0.29 18.09
C ASP A 251 -10.88 -0.59 16.97
N ILE A 252 -10.20 -0.64 15.83
CA ILE A 252 -10.59 -1.42 14.64
C ILE A 252 -10.00 -2.84 14.71
N ILE A 253 -8.72 -2.96 15.01
CA ILE A 253 -7.97 -4.22 15.07
C ILE A 253 -8.18 -4.84 16.44
N THR A 254 -9.21 -5.67 16.51
CA THR A 254 -9.67 -6.41 17.69
C THR A 254 -9.58 -7.90 17.39
N ARG A 255 -9.78 -8.74 18.41
CA ARG A 255 -9.90 -10.20 18.22
C ARG A 255 -10.91 -10.54 17.12
N ASN A 256 -12.08 -9.91 17.14
CA ASN A 256 -13.16 -10.19 16.19
C ASN A 256 -12.80 -9.78 14.76
N SER A 257 -12.14 -8.64 14.56
CA SER A 257 -11.74 -8.24 13.20
C SER A 257 -10.58 -9.06 12.67
N ILE A 258 -9.67 -9.52 13.55
CA ILE A 258 -8.64 -10.50 13.18
C ILE A 258 -9.28 -11.83 12.75
N GLU A 259 -10.28 -12.32 13.49
CA GLU A 259 -11.04 -13.53 13.13
C GLU A 259 -11.77 -13.35 11.79
N ASN A 260 -12.38 -12.19 11.53
CA ASN A 260 -12.98 -11.87 10.23
C ASN A 260 -11.95 -11.88 9.10
N ALA A 261 -10.79 -11.23 9.31
CA ALA A 261 -9.73 -11.18 8.31
C ALA A 261 -9.19 -12.58 7.99
N PHE A 262 -9.06 -13.43 9.02
CA PHE A 262 -8.63 -14.82 8.84
C PHE A 262 -9.71 -15.66 8.13
N ALA A 263 -10.99 -15.47 8.44
CA ALA A 263 -12.08 -16.15 7.72
C ALA A 263 -12.10 -15.77 6.23
N VAL A 264 -11.85 -14.50 5.91
CA VAL A 264 -11.72 -14.03 4.52
C VAL A 264 -10.48 -14.64 3.85
N ASP A 265 -9.34 -14.65 4.52
CA ASP A 265 -8.11 -15.27 4.00
C ASP A 265 -8.32 -16.75 3.63
N MET A 266 -8.95 -17.52 4.53
CA MET A 266 -9.30 -18.93 4.30
C MET A 266 -10.30 -19.09 3.15
N ALA A 267 -11.28 -18.20 3.01
CA ALA A 267 -12.26 -18.25 1.93
C ALA A 267 -11.65 -17.93 0.56
N LEU A 268 -10.64 -17.06 0.52
CA LEU A 268 -9.93 -16.68 -0.71
C LEU A 268 -8.81 -17.67 -1.07
N GLY A 269 -8.44 -18.57 -0.16
CA GLY A 269 -7.27 -19.44 -0.33
C GLY A 269 -5.97 -18.64 -0.40
N GLY A 270 -5.84 -17.63 0.48
CA GLY A 270 -4.71 -16.71 0.46
C GLY A 270 -3.38 -17.32 0.88
N SER A 271 -2.35 -16.49 0.81
CA SER A 271 -0.95 -16.87 1.05
C SER A 271 -0.70 -17.28 2.50
N THR A 272 0.02 -18.37 2.73
CA THR A 272 0.44 -18.81 4.08
C THR A 272 1.30 -17.78 4.82
N ASN A 273 1.91 -16.82 4.10
CA ASN A 273 2.61 -15.69 4.72
C ASN A 273 1.68 -14.82 5.57
N SER A 274 0.36 -14.84 5.33
CA SER A 274 -0.63 -14.14 6.14
C SER A 274 -0.50 -14.50 7.62
N VAL A 275 -0.22 -15.77 7.94
CA VAL A 275 -0.03 -16.26 9.31
C VAL A 275 1.10 -15.49 9.99
N LEU A 276 2.25 -15.34 9.32
CA LEU A 276 3.40 -14.59 9.85
C LEU A 276 3.07 -13.09 10.04
N HIS A 277 2.28 -12.53 9.12
CA HIS A 277 1.96 -11.11 9.11
C HIS A 277 0.88 -10.71 10.11
N VAL A 278 -0.15 -11.54 10.30
CA VAL A 278 -1.20 -11.31 11.30
C VAL A 278 -0.67 -11.47 12.72
N THR A 279 0.31 -12.36 12.93
CA THR A 279 0.91 -12.56 14.25
C THR A 279 1.88 -11.47 14.69
N ALA A 280 2.37 -10.64 13.76
CA ALA A 280 3.38 -9.61 14.02
C ALA A 280 2.75 -8.29 14.48
#